data_AF-A0A841F9N8-F1
#
_entry.id   AF-A0A841F9N8-F1
#
_cell.length_a   1.000
_cell.length_b   1.000
_cell.length_c   1.000
_cell.angle_alpha   90.00
_cell.angle_beta   90.00
_cell.angle_gamma   90.00
#
_symmetry.space_group_name_H-M   'P 1'
#
loop_
_entity.id
_entity.type
_entity.pdbx_description
1 polymer ?
#
loop_
_entity_poly.entity_id
_entity_poly.type
_entity_poly.pdbx_seq_one_letter_code
_entity_poly.pdbx_strand_id
1 'polypeptide(L)'
;MVSVTQRVSKVKQPRGGYIRPRDFEEIVLSDGMELHPEENLHASLVGLAVDYLTRYLSGSSAEEAFEISLSGSFLVGEDALVRSLVQEVKGLDDQSIRNACKLVGIRCMRSRWNSHV
;
A
#
# COMPACT_ATOMS: atom_id res chain seq x y z
N MET A 1 -3.93 14.69 -13.61
CA MET A 1 -3.50 14.61 -12.20
C MET A 1 -1.98 14.71 -12.17
N VAL A 2 -1.38 15.56 -11.32
CA VAL A 2 0.09 15.66 -11.19
C VAL A 2 0.55 14.76 -10.04
N SER A 3 1.67 14.05 -10.19
CA SER A 3 2.20 13.22 -9.09
C SER A 3 2.68 14.09 -7.93
N VAL A 4 2.73 13.53 -6.73
CA VAL A 4 3.30 14.22 -5.55
C VAL A 4 4.74 14.65 -5.81
N THR A 5 5.55 13.79 -6.45
CA THR A 5 6.92 14.10 -6.88
C THR A 5 6.99 15.27 -7.86
N GLN A 6 6.11 15.31 -8.87
CA GLN A 6 6.02 16.43 -9.81
C GLN A 6 5.51 17.72 -9.17
N ARG A 7 4.72 17.62 -8.09
CA ARG A 7 4.24 18.79 -7.36
C ARG A 7 5.33 19.35 -6.46
N VAL A 8 6.06 18.49 -5.75
CA VAL A 8 7.18 18.87 -4.87
C VAL A 8 8.30 19.53 -5.66
N SER A 9 8.62 19.07 -6.86
CA SER A 9 9.67 19.70 -7.69
C SER A 9 9.37 21.13 -8.14
N LYS A 10 8.10 21.53 -8.14
CA LYS A 10 7.67 22.91 -8.48
C LYS A 10 7.75 23.87 -7.29
N VAL A 11 7.97 23.36 -6.08
CA VAL A 11 8.10 24.16 -4.86
C VAL A 11 9.57 24.19 -4.45
N LYS A 12 10.21 25.35 -4.57
CA LYS A 12 11.59 25.54 -4.11
C LYS A 12 11.61 25.78 -2.60
N GLN A 13 12.39 24.97 -1.89
CA GLN A 13 12.72 25.25 -0.49
C GLN A 13 13.77 26.37 -0.38
N PRO A 14 13.75 27.18 0.69
CA PRO A 14 14.80 28.16 0.98
C PRO A 14 16.15 27.46 1.16
N ARG A 15 17.26 28.20 0.95
CA ARG A 15 18.61 27.67 1.19
C ARG A 15 18.72 27.25 2.67
N GLY A 16 19.05 25.98 2.89
CA GLY A 16 19.11 25.39 4.23
C GLY A 16 17.81 24.75 4.72
N GLY A 17 16.75 24.71 3.90
CA GLY A 17 15.47 24.09 4.25
C GLY A 17 14.66 24.92 5.26
N TYR A 18 13.48 24.43 5.61
CA TYR A 18 12.64 25.05 6.65
C TYR A 18 13.06 24.68 8.08
N ILE A 19 13.83 23.60 8.20
CA ILE A 19 14.23 22.98 9.45
C ILE A 19 15.74 22.82 9.38
N ARG A 20 16.47 23.17 10.44
CA ARG A 20 17.93 23.04 10.52
C ARG A 20 18.29 21.66 11.05
N PRO A 21 18.77 20.70 10.23
CA PRO A 21 18.97 19.31 10.68
C PRO A 21 19.97 19.19 11.84
N ARG A 22 20.96 20.09 11.92
CA ARG A 22 21.94 20.16 13.01
C ARG A 22 21.36 20.45 14.40
N ASP A 23 20.13 20.96 14.47
CA ASP A 23 19.44 21.23 15.73
C ASP A 23 18.75 19.94 16.27
N PHE A 24 18.80 18.83 15.53
CA PHE A 24 18.14 17.56 15.84
C PHE A 24 19.17 16.46 16.10
N GLU A 25 18.75 15.48 16.89
CA GLU A 25 19.48 14.24 17.11
C GLU A 25 18.98 13.17 16.13
N GLU A 26 19.91 12.44 15.51
CA GLU A 26 19.57 11.29 14.67
C GLU A 26 19.37 10.05 15.54
N ILE A 27 18.13 9.59 15.62
CA ILE A 27 17.77 8.35 16.30
C ILE A 27 17.45 7.30 15.24
N VAL A 28 18.36 6.35 15.04
CA VAL A 28 18.15 5.23 14.12
C VAL A 28 17.22 4.22 14.77
N LEU A 29 16.04 4.04 14.19
CA LEU A 29 15.10 2.99 14.57
C LEU A 29 15.41 1.75 13.74
N SER A 30 16.10 0.77 14.33
CA SER A 30 16.38 -0.52 13.71
C SER A 30 15.61 -1.61 14.42
N ASP A 31 14.93 -2.45 13.65
CA ASP A 31 14.26 -3.67 14.11
C ASP A 31 15.17 -4.90 14.04
N GLY A 32 16.42 -4.73 13.59
CA GLY A 32 17.38 -5.82 13.38
C GLY A 32 17.04 -6.75 12.23
N MET A 33 16.06 -6.42 11.38
CA MET A 33 15.68 -7.26 10.25
C MET A 33 16.38 -6.81 8.96
N GLU A 34 17.12 -7.74 8.35
CA GLU A 34 17.69 -7.53 7.02
C GLU A 34 16.70 -8.00 5.97
N LEU A 35 16.45 -7.13 4.97
CA LEU A 35 15.64 -7.48 3.81
C LEU A 35 16.37 -8.52 2.94
N HIS A 36 15.59 -9.34 2.24
CA HIS A 36 16.17 -10.29 1.30
C HIS A 36 16.74 -9.57 0.07
N PRO A 37 17.79 -10.11 -0.56
CA PRO A 37 18.34 -9.56 -1.81
C PRO A 37 17.28 -9.46 -2.93
N GLU A 38 16.35 -10.42 -2.95
CA GLU A 38 15.18 -10.42 -3.81
C GLU A 38 13.92 -10.68 -2.98
N GLU A 39 13.02 -9.69 -2.95
CA GLU A 39 11.73 -9.80 -2.27
C GLU A 39 10.67 -10.44 -3.18
N ASN A 40 9.72 -11.14 -2.56
CA ASN A 40 8.64 -11.83 -3.28
C ASN A 40 7.54 -10.87 -3.81
N LEU A 41 7.52 -9.62 -3.36
CA LEU A 41 6.50 -8.62 -3.72
C LEU A 41 7.16 -7.31 -4.16
N HIS A 42 6.61 -6.70 -5.21
CA HIS A 42 7.04 -5.38 -5.66
C HIS A 42 6.67 -4.30 -4.64
N ALA A 43 7.57 -3.35 -4.38
CA ALA A 43 7.38 -2.30 -3.36
C ALA A 43 6.07 -1.52 -3.51
N SER A 44 5.56 -1.34 -4.73
CA SER A 44 4.26 -0.68 -4.95
C SER A 44 3.07 -1.46 -4.39
N LEU A 45 3.09 -2.79 -4.43
CA LEU A 45 2.04 -3.62 -3.84
C LEU A 45 2.09 -3.54 -2.32
N VAL A 46 3.30 -3.56 -1.75
CA VAL A 46 3.52 -3.38 -0.30
C VAL A 46 2.98 -2.02 0.16
N GLY A 47 3.31 -0.94 -0.55
CA GLY A 47 2.81 0.40 -0.22
C GLY A 47 1.28 0.50 -0.27
N LEU A 48 0.63 -0.17 -1.21
CA LEU A 48 -0.83 -0.23 -1.30
C LEU A 48 -1.44 -1.08 -0.17
N ALA A 49 -0.82 -2.21 0.20
CA ALA A 49 -1.27 -3.01 1.34
C ALA A 49 -1.19 -2.21 2.64
N VAL A 50 -0.10 -1.48 2.86
CA VAL A 50 0.07 -0.58 4.00
C VAL A 50 -0.98 0.53 3.99
N ASP A 51 -1.22 1.19 2.85
CA ASP A 51 -2.27 2.22 2.70
C ASP A 51 -3.66 1.69 3.10
N TYR A 52 -4.04 0.52 2.60
CA TYR A 52 -5.34 -0.08 2.88
C TYR A 52 -5.49 -0.53 4.33
N LEU A 53 -4.47 -1.20 4.89
CA LEU A 53 -4.47 -1.58 6.30
C LEU A 53 -4.51 -0.35 7.21
N THR A 54 -3.85 0.74 6.82
CA THR A 54 -3.90 2.00 7.57
C THR A 54 -5.32 2.58 7.58
N ARG A 55 -6.05 2.54 6.45
CA ARG A 55 -7.47 2.94 6.42
C ARG A 55 -8.33 2.08 7.35
N TYR A 56 -8.15 0.77 7.27
CA TYR A 56 -8.85 -0.18 8.15
C TYR A 56 -8.62 0.14 9.64
N LEU A 57 -7.36 0.35 10.04
CA LEU A 57 -7.02 0.69 11.43
C LEU A 57 -7.50 2.09 11.84
N SER A 58 -7.67 3.00 10.88
CA SER A 58 -8.19 4.35 11.12
C SER A 58 -9.71 4.38 11.30
N GLY A 59 -10.38 3.23 11.28
CA GLY A 59 -11.81 3.09 11.57
C GLY A 59 -12.69 2.74 10.36
N SER A 60 -12.14 2.60 9.16
CA SER A 60 -12.88 2.06 8.01
C SER A 60 -13.12 0.56 8.17
N SER A 61 -14.23 0.05 7.62
CA SER A 61 -14.43 -1.41 7.53
C SER A 61 -13.42 -2.05 6.58
N ALA A 62 -13.20 -3.36 6.70
CA ALA A 62 -12.33 -4.09 5.77
C ALA A 62 -12.91 -4.03 4.34
N GLU A 63 -14.22 -4.09 4.20
CA GLU A 63 -14.92 -3.96 2.92
C GLU A 63 -14.68 -2.60 2.27
N GLU A 64 -14.74 -1.51 3.04
CA GLU A 64 -14.46 -0.15 2.55
C GLU A 64 -12.99 0.02 2.20
N ALA A 65 -12.07 -0.44 3.06
CA ALA A 65 -10.64 -0.32 2.84
C ALA A 65 -10.19 -1.06 1.56
N PHE A 66 -10.82 -2.20 1.26
CA PHE A 66 -10.51 -3.06 0.12
C PHE A 66 -11.54 -2.96 -1.03
N GLU A 67 -12.38 -1.93 -1.06
CA GLU A 67 -13.47 -1.77 -2.06
C GLU A 67 -12.96 -1.87 -3.50
N ILE A 68 -11.79 -1.29 -3.78
CA ILE A 68 -11.21 -1.32 -5.13
C ILE A 68 -10.79 -2.75 -5.51
N SER A 69 -10.33 -3.56 -4.55
CA SER A 69 -10.00 -4.97 -4.77
C SER A 69 -11.26 -5.81 -5.00
N LEU A 70 -12.33 -5.54 -4.25
CA LEU A 70 -13.66 -6.13 -4.47
C LEU A 70 -14.23 -5.74 -5.84
N SER A 71 -14.05 -4.49 -6.27
CA SER A 71 -14.46 -4.07 -7.61
C SER A 71 -13.65 -4.77 -8.71
N GLY A 72 -12.37 -5.04 -8.44
CA GLY A 72 -11.48 -5.78 -9.35
C GLY A 72 -11.83 -7.27 -9.45
N SER A 73 -12.31 -7.89 -8.37
CA SER A 73 -12.66 -9.32 -8.32
C SER A 73 -13.73 -9.68 -9.36
N PHE A 74 -14.71 -8.79 -9.57
CA PHE A 74 -15.78 -8.98 -10.55
C PHE A 74 -15.24 -9.12 -11.98
N LEU A 75 -14.16 -8.41 -12.32
CA LEU A 75 -13.55 -8.47 -13.65
C LEU A 75 -12.72 -9.75 -13.85
N VAL A 76 -12.18 -10.32 -12.78
CA VAL A 76 -11.35 -11.53 -12.81
C VAL A 76 -12.19 -12.80 -12.59
N GLY A 77 -13.42 -12.67 -12.09
CA GLY A 77 -14.30 -13.79 -11.77
C GLY A 77 -14.00 -14.46 -10.42
N GLU A 78 -13.24 -13.80 -9.54
CA GLU A 78 -12.77 -14.36 -8.26
C GLU A 78 -13.49 -13.73 -7.04
N ASP A 79 -14.73 -13.28 -7.21
CA ASP A 79 -15.46 -12.55 -6.15
C ASP A 79 -15.58 -13.34 -4.84
N ALA A 80 -15.85 -14.64 -4.91
CA ALA A 80 -15.97 -15.50 -3.72
C ALA A 80 -14.65 -15.56 -2.92
N LEU A 81 -13.52 -15.64 -3.61
CA LEU A 81 -12.19 -15.67 -2.99
C LEU A 81 -11.85 -14.33 -2.36
N VAL A 82 -12.14 -13.22 -3.05
CA VAL A 82 -11.84 -11.88 -2.51
C VAL A 82 -12.68 -11.61 -1.26
N ARG A 83 -13.96 -11.99 -1.26
CA ARG A 83 -14.82 -11.82 -0.08
C ARG A 83 -14.34 -12.64 1.11
N SER A 84 -13.90 -13.89 0.91
CA SER A 84 -13.37 -14.70 2.02
C SER A 84 -12.08 -14.09 2.57
N LEU A 85 -11.19 -13.61 1.70
CA LEU A 85 -9.95 -12.96 2.10
C LEU A 85 -10.20 -11.66 2.88
N VAL A 86 -11.19 -10.84 2.50
CA VAL A 86 -11.55 -9.62 3.23
C VAL A 86 -12.07 -9.94 4.64
N GLN A 87 -12.91 -10.99 4.78
CA GLN A 87 -13.42 -11.41 6.09
C GLN A 87 -12.34 -11.93 7.04
N GLU A 88 -11.24 -12.42 6.49
CA GLU A 88 -10.08 -12.87 7.27
C GLU A 88 -9.17 -11.71 7.74
N VAL A 89 -9.35 -10.48 7.23
CA VAL A 89 -8.62 -9.31 7.71
C VAL A 89 -9.24 -8.82 9.01
N LYS A 90 -8.61 -9.15 10.14
CA LYS A 90 -9.09 -8.86 11.50
C LYS A 90 -8.19 -7.90 12.28
N GLY A 91 -7.06 -7.51 11.71
CA GLY A 91 -6.05 -6.72 12.41
C GLY A 91 -4.74 -6.64 11.63
N LEU A 92 -3.64 -6.66 12.38
CA LEU A 92 -2.26 -6.64 11.87
C LEU A 92 -1.52 -7.95 12.14
N ASP A 93 -2.25 -9.04 12.38
CA ASP A 93 -1.64 -10.35 12.45
C ASP A 93 -1.09 -10.80 11.08
N ASP A 94 -0.13 -11.71 11.10
CA ASP A 94 0.54 -12.18 9.89
C ASP A 94 -0.43 -12.69 8.82
N GLN A 95 -1.57 -13.28 9.24
CA GLN A 95 -2.56 -13.78 8.30
C GLN A 95 -3.33 -12.63 7.63
N SER A 96 -3.76 -11.63 8.41
CA SER A 96 -4.33 -10.39 7.88
C SER A 96 -3.38 -9.69 6.90
N ILE A 97 -2.09 -9.60 7.22
CA ILE A 97 -1.09 -8.95 6.34
C ILE A 97 -0.91 -9.75 5.05
N ARG A 98 -0.78 -11.08 5.12
CA ARG A 98 -0.69 -11.94 3.93
C ARG A 98 -1.92 -11.80 3.04
N ASN A 99 -3.11 -11.75 3.63
CA ASN A 99 -4.36 -11.59 2.89
C ASN A 99 -4.48 -10.21 2.27
N ALA A 100 -4.08 -9.15 2.97
CA ALA A 100 -4.03 -7.80 2.43
C ALA A 100 -3.13 -7.71 1.19
N CYS A 101 -1.93 -8.32 1.23
CA CYS A 101 -1.03 -8.37 0.08
C CYS A 101 -1.65 -9.07 -1.14
N LYS A 102 -2.38 -10.18 -0.92
CA LYS A 102 -3.11 -10.88 -1.99
C LYS A 102 -4.25 -10.03 -2.57
N LEU A 103 -5.05 -9.42 -1.70
CA LEU A 103 -6.18 -8.57 -2.09
C LEU A 103 -5.75 -7.40 -2.97
N VAL A 104 -4.61 -6.78 -2.64
CA VAL A 104 -4.05 -5.67 -3.43
C VAL A 104 -3.53 -6.12 -4.79
N GLY A 105 -3.04 -7.36 -4.91
CA GLY A 105 -2.63 -7.94 -6.20
C GLY A 105 -3.78 -7.98 -7.22
N ILE A 106 -5.00 -8.26 -6.77
CA ILE A 106 -6.18 -8.36 -7.63
C ILE A 106 -6.57 -7.01 -8.22
N ARG A 107 -6.38 -5.91 -7.47
CA ARG A 107 -6.54 -4.54 -7.99
C ARG A 107 -5.65 -4.28 -9.22
N CYS A 108 -4.43 -4.80 -9.21
CA CYS A 108 -3.44 -4.56 -10.27
C CYS A 108 -3.75 -5.28 -11.59
N MET A 109 -4.62 -6.30 -11.61
CA MET A 109 -5.02 -6.91 -12.88
C MET A 109 -5.79 -5.94 -13.80
N ARG A 110 -6.28 -4.82 -13.26
CA ARG A 110 -6.95 -3.76 -14.04
C ARG A 110 -6.00 -2.98 -14.96
N SER A 111 -4.71 -2.82 -14.61
CA SER A 111 -3.74 -2.13 -15.49
C SER A 111 -3.23 -3.01 -16.63
N ARG A 112 -3.33 -4.34 -16.49
CA ARG A 112 -2.89 -5.30 -17.51
C ARG A 112 -3.94 -5.56 -18.59
N TRP A 113 -5.20 -5.22 -18.35
CA TRP A 113 -6.28 -5.29 -19.34
C TRP A 113 -6.37 -4.04 -20.24
N ASN A 114 -6.05 -2.85 -19.74
CA ASN A 114 -6.03 -1.62 -20.56
C ASN A 114 -4.77 -1.47 -21.44
N SER A 115 -3.93 -2.51 -21.52
CA SER A 115 -2.78 -2.54 -22.42
C SER A 115 -3.08 -3.23 -23.76
N HIS A 116 -4.29 -3.80 -23.92
CA HIS A 116 -4.74 -4.53 -25.12
C HIS A 116 -6.15 -4.11 -25.58
N VAL A 117 -6.44 -2.80 -25.51
CA VAL A 117 -7.52 -2.15 -26.28
C VAL A 117 -6.98 -0.86 -26.88
#